data_AF-A0AAV6SYW9-F1
#
_entry.id   AF-A0AAV6SYW9-F1
#
_cell.length_a   1.000
_cell.length_b   1.000
_cell.length_c   1.000
_cell.angle_alpha   90.00
_cell.angle_beta   90.00
_cell.angle_gamma   90.00
#
_symmetry.space_group_name_H-M   'P 1'
#
loop_
_entity.id
_entity.type
_entity.pdbx_description
1 polymer ?
#
loop_
_entity_poly.entity_id
_entity_poly.type
_entity_poly.pdbx_seq_one_letter_code
_entity_poly.pdbx_strand_id
1 'polypeptide(L)'
;MYMESYLNKELHSISPQEPKYQELKLQVHRDIFGCYIKEFQTYQPILSAIRKEYENMLAYQQDQIQELEPLRSHLRLVREECERKIQARWGEERAEIGALKREKQQLQRDIEAMRENEKATQTVVEHVQRELSKQYLRYREERDARRLLIGQLSDLTRATVKTETPAGDNAEEDKDPVELQLALKVCRVDLTRAQEELSKMKAEYWDVVPRRNWDTLEETHKQTLLQLHTLQADFNQVKSEYDTLLELHNNRGDVKVETLDSTSVQQLETSDEPALPPALDQSEENAESNDFPASN
;
A
#
# COMPACT_ATOMS: atom_id res chain seq x y z
N MET A 1 18.21 66.42 53.21
CA MET A 1 19.22 65.50 53.78
C MET A 1 18.67 64.19 54.34
N TYR A 2 17.62 64.16 55.19
CA TYR A 2 17.12 62.87 55.73
C TYR A 2 16.59 61.92 54.63
N MET A 3 15.76 62.39 53.68
CA MET A 3 15.23 61.54 52.60
C MET A 3 16.26 61.07 51.58
N GLU A 4 17.27 61.89 51.25
CA GLU A 4 18.35 61.47 50.33
C GLU A 4 19.22 60.37 50.94
N SER A 5 19.48 60.46 52.25
CA SER A 5 20.20 59.40 52.97
C SER A 5 19.38 58.10 53.09
N TYR A 6 18.05 58.21 53.17
CA TYR A 6 17.13 57.07 53.14
C TYR A 6 17.06 56.44 51.74
N LEU A 7 16.94 57.26 50.68
CA LEU A 7 16.97 56.83 49.28
C LEU A 7 18.22 56.02 48.96
N ASN A 8 19.39 56.54 49.35
CA ASN A 8 20.65 55.87 49.09
C ASN A 8 20.75 54.56 49.87
N LYS A 9 20.31 54.50 51.13
CA LYS A 9 20.31 53.25 51.91
C LYS A 9 19.39 52.18 51.30
N GLU A 10 18.17 52.55 50.91
CA GLU A 10 17.19 51.63 50.30
C GLU A 10 17.56 51.23 48.86
N LEU A 11 18.32 52.05 48.12
CA LEU A 11 18.86 51.65 46.82
C LEU A 11 20.06 50.69 46.95
N HIS A 12 20.88 50.85 47.99
CA HIS A 12 22.03 49.96 48.25
C HIS A 12 21.61 48.61 48.85
N SER A 13 20.41 48.49 49.42
CA SER A 13 19.86 47.23 49.91
C SER A 13 19.29 46.35 48.79
N ILE A 14 18.93 46.92 47.63
CA ILE A 14 18.40 46.17 46.48
C ILE A 14 19.57 45.62 45.64
N SER A 15 19.61 44.30 45.45
CA SER A 15 20.64 43.65 44.64
C SER A 15 20.37 43.81 43.14
N PRO A 16 21.36 44.19 42.31
CA PRO A 16 21.21 44.31 40.87
C PRO A 16 20.99 42.98 40.14
N GLN A 17 21.14 41.84 40.83
CA GLN A 17 20.93 40.50 40.26
C GLN A 17 19.50 39.98 40.46
N GLU A 18 18.64 40.72 41.15
CA GLU A 18 17.24 40.31 41.34
C GLU A 18 16.41 40.46 40.05
N PRO A 19 15.57 39.47 39.72
CA PRO A 19 14.74 39.50 38.51
C PRO A 19 13.72 40.64 38.48
N LYS A 20 13.43 41.25 39.65
CA LYS A 20 12.54 42.42 39.81
C LYS A 20 13.28 43.69 40.23
N TYR A 21 14.59 43.75 40.01
CA TYR A 21 15.43 44.88 40.42
C TYR A 21 14.87 46.24 39.98
N GLN A 22 14.37 46.35 38.75
CA GLN A 22 13.81 47.60 38.23
C GLN A 22 12.47 47.98 38.88
N GLU A 23 11.62 47.01 39.20
CA GLU A 23 10.34 47.25 39.92
C GLU A 23 10.60 47.67 41.37
N LEU A 24 11.54 47.01 42.05
CA LEU A 24 11.95 47.34 43.42
C LEU A 24 12.58 48.74 43.50
N LYS A 25 13.45 49.06 42.53
CA LYS A 25 14.03 50.40 42.41
C LYS A 25 12.96 51.47 42.18
N LEU A 26 12.00 51.21 41.31
CA LEU A 26 10.89 52.13 41.03
C LEU A 26 10.00 52.32 42.27
N GLN A 27 9.78 51.27 43.07
CA GLN A 27 8.99 51.32 44.30
C GLN A 27 9.61 52.28 45.32
N VAL A 28 10.92 52.19 45.58
CA VAL A 28 11.64 53.11 46.48
C VAL A 28 11.51 54.56 46.02
N HIS A 29 11.62 54.82 44.70
CA HIS A 29 11.42 56.15 44.15
C HIS A 29 9.96 56.64 44.28
N ARG A 30 8.95 55.77 44.10
CA ARG A 30 7.53 56.10 44.30
C ARG A 30 7.21 56.47 45.74
N ASP A 31 7.79 55.75 46.70
CA ASP A 31 7.56 55.98 48.13
C ASP A 31 8.12 57.34 48.58
N ILE A 32 9.34 57.66 48.14
CA ILE A 32 9.99 58.93 48.44
C ILE A 32 9.30 60.10 47.75
N PHE A 33 8.93 59.96 46.47
CA PHE A 33 8.16 60.97 45.75
C PHE A 33 6.80 61.22 46.44
N GLY A 34 6.18 60.16 46.96
CA GLY A 34 4.98 60.27 47.77
C GLY A 34 5.15 61.06 49.06
N CYS A 35 6.30 60.94 49.72
CA CYS A 35 6.62 61.74 50.88
C CYS A 35 6.87 63.21 50.50
N TYR A 36 7.57 63.49 49.40
CA TYR A 36 7.76 64.85 48.89
C TYR A 36 6.44 65.55 48.54
N ILE A 37 5.50 64.86 47.89
CA ILE A 37 4.18 65.43 47.55
C ILE A 37 3.43 65.91 48.80
N LYS A 38 3.56 65.21 49.93
CA LYS A 38 2.90 65.57 51.20
C LYS A 38 3.47 66.85 51.82
N GLU A 39 4.71 67.22 51.50
CA GLU A 39 5.34 68.45 52.00
C GLU A 39 4.86 69.70 51.21
N PHE A 40 4.40 69.55 49.97
CA PHE A 40 3.95 70.66 49.11
C PHE A 40 2.46 71.00 49.28
N GLN A 41 2.09 71.66 50.37
CA GLN A 41 0.68 71.94 50.72
C GLN A 41 -0.15 72.64 49.61
N THR A 42 0.45 73.56 48.83
CA THR A 42 -0.28 74.35 47.81
C THR A 42 -0.51 73.59 46.50
N TYR A 43 0.42 72.71 46.12
CA TYR A 43 0.41 71.97 44.85
C TYR A 43 0.10 70.48 45.02
N GLN A 44 -0.05 70.02 46.27
CA GLN A 44 -0.39 68.64 46.64
C GLN A 44 -1.52 68.03 45.80
N PRO A 45 -2.69 68.67 45.58
CA PRO A 45 -3.77 68.04 44.83
C PRO A 45 -3.39 67.76 43.36
N ILE A 46 -2.66 68.69 42.72
CA ILE A 46 -2.22 68.53 41.34
C ILE A 46 -1.13 67.46 41.23
N LEU A 47 -0.12 67.48 42.11
CA LEU A 47 0.95 66.48 42.11
C LEU A 47 0.45 65.08 42.47
N SER A 48 -0.52 64.97 43.36
CA SER A 48 -1.18 63.71 43.69
C SER A 48 -2.02 63.18 42.52
N ALA A 49 -2.71 64.06 41.79
CA ALA A 49 -3.45 63.69 40.58
C ALA A 49 -2.50 63.20 39.48
N ILE A 50 -1.41 63.93 39.21
CA ILE A 50 -0.38 63.52 38.24
C ILE A 50 0.21 62.16 38.63
N ARG A 51 0.60 61.98 39.90
CA ARG A 51 1.09 60.70 40.41
C ARG A 51 0.06 59.59 40.15
N LYS A 52 -1.20 59.80 40.52
CA LYS A 52 -2.27 58.82 40.33
C LYS A 52 -2.43 58.41 38.87
N GLU A 53 -2.36 59.34 37.91
CA GLU A 53 -2.43 59.00 36.48
C GLU A 53 -1.28 58.09 36.03
N TYR A 54 -0.04 58.37 36.47
CA TYR A 54 1.09 57.49 36.17
C TYR A 54 0.98 56.12 36.87
N GLU A 55 0.48 56.08 38.10
CA GLU A 55 0.26 54.82 38.81
C GLU A 55 -0.82 53.96 38.13
N ASN A 56 -1.89 54.59 37.64
CA ASN A 56 -2.92 53.94 36.84
C ASN A 56 -2.35 53.39 35.52
N MET A 57 -1.52 54.18 34.82
CA MET A 57 -0.89 53.77 33.56
C MET A 57 0.07 52.59 33.76
N LEU A 58 0.87 52.60 34.84
CA LEU A 58 1.77 51.49 35.18
C LEU A 58 1.01 50.21 35.52
N ALA A 59 -0.09 50.31 36.29
CA ALA A 59 -0.95 49.18 36.59
C ALA A 59 -1.55 48.58 35.31
N TYR A 60 -2.09 49.42 34.43
CA TYR A 60 -2.61 48.99 33.12
C TYR A 60 -1.54 48.27 32.28
N GLN A 61 -0.31 48.79 32.24
CA GLN A 61 0.78 48.14 31.51
C GLN A 61 1.18 46.79 32.11
N GLN A 62 1.19 46.67 33.44
CA GLN A 62 1.45 45.40 34.12
C GLN A 62 0.36 44.37 33.82
N ASP A 63 -0.92 44.79 33.82
CA ASP A 63 -2.05 43.92 33.48
C ASP A 63 -1.92 43.41 32.03
N GLN A 64 -1.61 44.31 31.08
CA GLN A 64 -1.35 43.94 29.68
C GLN A 64 -0.17 42.95 29.54
N ILE A 65 0.90 43.11 30.31
CA ILE A 65 2.03 42.17 30.29
C ILE A 65 1.61 40.80 30.87
N GLN A 66 0.80 40.79 31.93
CA GLN A 66 0.29 39.56 32.53
C GLN A 66 -0.63 38.79 31.58
N GLU A 67 -1.45 39.48 30.78
CA GLU A 67 -2.31 38.87 29.76
C GLU A 67 -1.53 38.22 28.61
N LEU A 68 -0.33 38.70 28.30
CA LEU A 68 0.53 38.14 27.24
C LEU A 68 1.22 36.83 27.62
N GLU A 69 1.45 36.61 28.92
CA GLU A 69 2.15 35.42 29.42
C GLU A 69 1.40 34.09 29.14
N PRO A 70 0.07 33.96 29.36
CA PRO A 70 -0.67 32.76 28.96
C PRO A 70 -0.69 32.56 27.44
N LEU A 71 -0.68 33.64 26.65
CA LEU A 71 -0.64 33.54 25.20
C LEU A 71 0.69 32.97 24.71
N ARG A 72 1.80 33.41 25.33
CA ARG A 72 3.15 32.86 25.06
C ARG A 72 3.27 31.38 25.45
N SER A 73 2.68 30.98 26.58
CA SER A 73 2.69 29.57 27.00
C SER A 73 1.86 28.71 26.05
N HIS A 74 0.68 29.20 25.63
CA HIS A 74 -0.16 28.53 24.65
C HIS A 74 0.54 28.35 23.30
N LEU A 75 1.19 29.41 22.80
CA LEU A 75 1.95 29.34 21.54
C LEU A 75 3.08 28.31 21.62
N ARG A 76 3.79 28.23 22.75
CA ARG A 76 4.83 27.23 22.98
C ARG A 76 4.27 25.81 22.90
N LEU A 77 3.14 25.54 23.56
CA LEU A 77 2.47 24.24 23.52
C LEU A 77 2.02 23.85 22.11
N VAL A 78 1.41 24.78 21.38
CA VAL A 78 0.97 24.54 19.99
C VAL A 78 2.19 24.26 19.09
N ARG A 79 3.29 24.99 19.26
CA ARG A 79 4.54 24.72 18.54
C ARG A 79 5.05 23.31 18.83
N GLU A 80 5.13 22.91 20.09
CA GLU A 80 5.58 21.56 20.49
C GLU A 80 4.66 20.46 19.96
N GLU A 81 3.34 20.71 19.90
CA GLU A 81 2.39 19.79 19.31
C GLU A 81 2.56 19.65 17.79
N CYS A 82 2.75 20.76 17.08
CA CYS A 82 3.05 20.75 15.65
C CYS A 82 4.35 20.01 15.36
N GLU A 83 5.40 20.27 16.12
CA GLU A 83 6.70 19.60 15.98
C GLU A 83 6.56 18.08 16.18
N ARG A 84 5.83 17.65 17.23
CA ARG A 84 5.52 16.22 17.44
C ARG A 84 4.76 15.61 16.27
N LYS A 85 3.75 16.31 15.73
CA LYS A 85 2.96 15.82 14.59
C LYS A 85 3.83 15.66 13.34
N ILE A 86 4.70 16.64 13.06
CA ILE A 86 5.63 16.59 11.92
C ILE A 86 6.57 15.38 12.07
N GLN A 87 7.18 15.22 13.25
CA GLN A 87 8.09 14.11 13.51
C GLN A 87 7.40 12.74 13.41
N ALA A 88 6.17 12.62 13.91
CA ALA A 88 5.38 11.40 13.79
C ALA A 88 5.11 11.05 12.32
N ARG A 89 4.65 12.02 11.53
CA ARG A 89 4.40 11.83 10.08
C ARG A 89 5.67 11.45 9.32
N TRP A 90 6.80 12.09 9.61
CA TRP A 90 8.08 11.71 9.02
C TRP A 90 8.53 10.31 9.41
N GLY A 91 8.23 9.86 10.63
CA GLY A 91 8.47 8.49 11.08
C GLY A 91 7.65 7.47 10.30
N GLU A 92 6.34 7.73 10.15
CA GLU A 92 5.40 6.92 9.37
C GLU A 92 5.87 6.80 7.91
N GLU A 93 6.13 7.93 7.25
CA GLU A 93 6.55 7.98 5.85
C GLU A 93 7.87 7.23 5.62
N ARG A 94 8.85 7.38 6.52
CA ARG A 94 10.12 6.62 6.43
C ARG A 94 9.90 5.12 6.58
N ALA A 95 9.01 4.70 7.48
CA ALA A 95 8.69 3.29 7.67
C ALA A 95 8.01 2.70 6.41
N GLU A 96 7.06 3.44 5.83
CA GLU A 96 6.37 3.08 4.60
C GLU A 96 7.31 2.99 3.40
N ILE A 97 8.15 4.02 3.17
CA ILE A 97 9.19 3.99 2.14
C ILE A 97 10.11 2.77 2.32
N GLY A 98 10.47 2.45 3.57
CA GLY A 98 11.25 1.27 3.88
C GLY A 98 10.54 -0.04 3.52
N ALA A 99 9.23 -0.13 3.77
CA ALA A 99 8.41 -1.29 3.43
C ALA A 99 8.27 -1.46 1.91
N LEU A 100 7.91 -0.39 1.20
CA LEU A 100 7.77 -0.39 -0.26
C LEU A 100 9.09 -0.73 -0.96
N LYS A 101 10.23 -0.28 -0.43
CA LYS A 101 11.55 -0.67 -0.97
C LYS A 101 11.81 -2.17 -0.83
N ARG A 102 11.46 -2.77 0.31
CA ARG A 102 11.62 -4.21 0.54
C ARG A 102 10.70 -5.03 -0.36
N GLU A 103 9.45 -4.60 -0.49
CA GLU A 103 8.47 -5.25 -1.38
C GLU A 103 8.90 -5.15 -2.85
N LYS A 104 9.32 -3.96 -3.32
CA LYS A 104 9.87 -3.79 -4.66
C LYS A 104 11.02 -4.76 -4.94
N GLN A 105 11.95 -4.90 -4.00
CA GLN A 105 13.06 -5.84 -4.17
C GLN A 105 12.58 -7.29 -4.21
N GLN A 106 11.58 -7.65 -3.40
CA GLN A 106 11.00 -8.99 -3.43
C GLN A 106 10.35 -9.27 -4.79
N LEU A 107 9.50 -8.37 -5.27
CA LEU A 107 8.85 -8.48 -6.58
C LEU A 107 9.85 -8.57 -7.72
N GLN A 108 10.97 -7.85 -7.64
CA GLN A 108 12.05 -7.97 -8.64
C GLN A 108 12.66 -9.37 -8.67
N ARG A 109 12.94 -9.97 -7.50
CA ARG A 109 13.43 -11.35 -7.42
C ARG A 109 12.41 -12.35 -7.97
N ASP A 110 11.14 -12.16 -7.66
CA ASP A 110 10.07 -13.04 -8.14
C ASP A 110 9.93 -12.96 -9.67
N ILE A 111 10.03 -11.76 -10.25
CA ILE A 111 10.03 -11.57 -11.70
C ILE A 111 11.23 -12.29 -12.35
N GLU A 112 12.42 -12.17 -11.76
CA GLU A 112 13.61 -12.86 -12.25
C GLU A 112 13.44 -14.38 -12.20
N ALA A 113 12.97 -14.93 -11.08
CA ALA A 113 12.69 -16.34 -10.93
C ALA A 113 11.64 -16.85 -11.94
N MET A 114 10.56 -16.08 -12.16
CA MET A 114 9.54 -16.42 -13.14
C MET A 114 10.09 -16.40 -14.58
N ARG A 115 10.94 -15.44 -14.92
CA ARG A 115 11.62 -15.39 -16.23
C ARG A 115 12.56 -16.56 -16.43
N GLU A 116 13.27 -17.00 -15.40
CA GLU A 116 14.12 -18.19 -15.46
C GLU A 116 13.29 -19.46 -15.67
N ASN A 117 12.18 -19.60 -14.95
CA ASN A 117 11.24 -20.70 -15.13
C ASN A 117 10.64 -20.71 -16.54
N GLU A 118 10.25 -19.56 -17.07
CA GLU A 118 9.75 -19.42 -18.44
C GLU A 118 10.78 -19.89 -19.48
N LYS A 119 12.04 -19.48 -19.33
CA LYS A 119 13.12 -19.98 -20.19
C LYS A 119 13.29 -21.50 -20.07
N ALA A 120 13.26 -22.03 -18.85
CA ALA A 120 13.39 -23.47 -18.63
C ALA A 120 12.23 -24.24 -19.28
N THR A 121 10.98 -23.82 -19.08
CA THR A 121 9.82 -24.46 -19.71
C THR A 121 9.88 -24.35 -21.23
N GLN A 122 10.28 -23.20 -21.77
CA GLN A 122 10.46 -23.01 -23.20
C GLN A 122 11.47 -23.99 -23.80
N THR A 123 12.61 -24.22 -23.14
CA THR A 123 13.60 -25.21 -23.62
C THR A 123 13.04 -26.63 -23.65
N VAL A 124 12.18 -27.00 -22.69
CA VAL A 124 11.52 -28.31 -22.65
C VAL A 124 10.49 -28.41 -23.79
N VAL A 125 9.69 -27.36 -24.02
CA VAL A 125 8.73 -27.31 -25.13
C VAL A 125 9.44 -27.50 -26.47
N GLU A 126 10.53 -26.76 -26.70
CA GLU A 126 11.33 -26.88 -27.92
C GLU A 126 11.94 -28.27 -28.10
N HIS A 127 12.36 -28.91 -27.00
CA HIS A 127 12.88 -30.27 -27.04
C HIS A 127 11.80 -31.28 -27.42
N VAL A 128 10.62 -31.21 -26.79
CA VAL A 128 9.50 -32.10 -27.08
C VAL A 128 9.00 -31.90 -28.51
N GLN A 129 8.93 -30.65 -28.99
CA GLN A 129 8.55 -30.34 -30.36
C GLN A 129 9.54 -30.94 -31.38
N ARG A 130 10.85 -30.88 -31.08
CA ARG A 130 11.88 -31.53 -31.90
C ARG A 130 11.74 -33.05 -31.92
N GLU A 131 11.54 -33.69 -30.76
CA GLU A 131 11.40 -35.15 -30.72
C GLU A 131 10.10 -35.60 -31.40
N LEU A 132 9.00 -34.87 -31.22
CA LEU A 132 7.74 -35.15 -31.89
C LEU A 132 7.87 -35.07 -33.42
N SER A 133 8.51 -34.02 -33.95
CA SER A 133 8.71 -33.90 -35.41
C SER A 133 9.59 -35.03 -35.97
N LYS A 134 10.62 -35.45 -35.23
CA LYS A 134 11.44 -36.62 -35.57
C LYS A 134 10.64 -37.93 -35.59
N GLN A 135 9.76 -38.13 -34.62
CA GLN A 135 8.88 -39.31 -34.60
C GLN A 135 7.90 -39.28 -35.78
N TYR A 136 7.27 -38.14 -36.07
CA TYR A 136 6.40 -37.99 -37.25
C TYR A 136 7.12 -38.31 -38.56
N LEU A 137 8.38 -37.88 -38.71
CA LEU A 137 9.18 -38.20 -39.89
C LEU A 137 9.40 -39.71 -40.02
N ARG A 138 9.81 -40.39 -38.93
CA ARG A 138 9.98 -41.86 -38.90
C ARG A 138 8.71 -42.60 -39.29
N TYR A 139 7.56 -42.21 -38.74
CA TYR A 139 6.28 -42.81 -39.08
C TYR A 139 5.93 -42.64 -40.57
N ARG A 140 6.25 -41.47 -41.15
CA ARG A 140 6.03 -41.22 -42.57
C ARG A 140 6.93 -42.10 -43.44
N GLU A 141 8.21 -42.16 -43.13
CA GLU A 141 9.19 -43.00 -43.83
C GLU A 141 8.80 -44.49 -43.76
N GLU A 142 8.39 -44.97 -42.59
CA GLU A 142 7.91 -46.33 -42.42
C GLU A 142 6.63 -46.60 -43.24
N ARG A 143 5.69 -45.66 -43.25
CA ARG A 143 4.48 -45.76 -44.07
C ARG A 143 4.82 -45.84 -45.57
N ASP A 144 5.75 -45.03 -46.02
CA ASP A 144 6.19 -45.01 -47.42
C ASP A 144 6.93 -46.30 -47.79
N ALA A 145 7.78 -46.83 -46.90
CA ALA A 145 8.42 -48.14 -47.06
C ALA A 145 7.42 -49.30 -47.12
N ARG A 146 6.41 -49.32 -46.22
CA ARG A 146 5.32 -50.30 -46.24
C ARG A 146 4.51 -50.23 -47.55
N ARG A 147 4.19 -49.02 -48.02
CA ARG A 147 3.49 -48.82 -49.29
C ARG A 147 4.30 -49.38 -50.46
N LEU A 148 5.60 -49.13 -50.49
CA LEU A 148 6.50 -49.66 -51.53
C LEU A 148 6.55 -51.19 -51.48
N LEU A 149 6.68 -51.78 -50.29
CA LEU A 149 6.68 -53.23 -50.11
C LEU A 149 5.37 -53.86 -50.60
N ILE A 150 4.21 -53.28 -50.24
CA ILE A 150 2.91 -53.74 -50.74
C ILE A 150 2.84 -53.67 -52.26
N GLY A 151 3.36 -52.59 -52.87
CA GLY A 151 3.45 -52.46 -54.32
C GLY A 151 4.27 -53.60 -54.95
N GLN A 152 5.48 -53.83 -54.44
CA GLN A 152 6.33 -54.94 -54.88
C GLN A 152 5.66 -56.31 -54.73
N LEU A 153 4.99 -56.54 -53.59
CA LEU A 153 4.27 -57.78 -53.33
C LEU A 153 3.13 -57.98 -54.32
N SER A 154 2.36 -56.92 -54.60
CA SER A 154 1.28 -56.96 -55.59
C SER A 154 1.80 -57.19 -57.02
N ASP A 155 2.96 -56.64 -57.36
CA ASP A 155 3.62 -56.85 -58.65
C ASP A 155 4.10 -58.31 -58.79
N LEU A 156 4.68 -58.88 -57.72
CA LEU A 156 5.08 -60.29 -57.66
C LEU A 156 3.88 -61.23 -57.72
N THR A 157 2.80 -60.96 -56.98
CA THR A 157 1.55 -61.74 -57.06
C THR A 157 0.96 -61.68 -58.46
N ARG A 158 0.99 -60.51 -59.12
CA ARG A 158 0.53 -60.39 -60.51
C ARG A 158 1.46 -61.11 -61.48
N ALA A 159 2.77 -61.14 -61.24
CA ALA A 159 3.73 -61.86 -62.06
C ALA A 159 3.59 -63.39 -61.91
N THR A 160 3.41 -63.88 -60.68
CA THR A 160 3.15 -65.29 -60.37
C THR A 160 1.84 -65.78 -60.97
N VAL A 161 0.74 -65.03 -60.83
CA VAL A 161 -0.54 -65.35 -61.49
C VAL A 161 -0.42 -65.36 -63.03
N LYS A 162 0.46 -64.53 -63.60
CA LYS A 162 0.75 -64.54 -65.04
C LYS A 162 1.64 -65.71 -65.47
N THR A 163 2.43 -66.30 -64.56
CA THR A 163 3.23 -67.51 -64.81
C THR A 163 2.50 -68.83 -64.44
N GLU A 164 1.50 -68.78 -63.56
CA GLU A 164 0.73 -69.94 -63.06
C GLU A 164 -0.57 -70.21 -63.84
N THR A 165 -0.81 -69.47 -64.93
CA THR A 165 -1.76 -69.93 -65.97
C THR A 165 -0.93 -70.56 -67.10
N PRO A 166 -0.51 -71.81 -66.89
CA PRO A 166 -1.43 -72.94 -67.02
C PRO A 166 -1.52 -73.85 -65.78
N ALA A 167 -2.75 -74.08 -65.32
CA ALA A 167 -3.25 -75.24 -64.56
C ALA A 167 -2.48 -75.71 -63.29
N GLY A 168 -3.15 -75.63 -62.14
CA GLY A 168 -2.79 -76.36 -60.91
C GLY A 168 -3.23 -75.59 -59.67
N ASP A 169 -4.39 -75.86 -59.09
CA ASP A 169 -4.59 -76.81 -58.00
C ASP A 169 -3.63 -76.63 -56.79
N ASN A 170 -4.26 -76.22 -55.68
CA ASN A 170 -3.97 -76.60 -54.29
C ASN A 170 -2.65 -76.14 -53.66
N ALA A 171 -2.76 -75.11 -52.81
CA ALA A 171 -1.95 -74.98 -51.61
C ALA A 171 -2.69 -74.13 -50.56
N GLU A 172 -3.88 -74.57 -50.14
CA GLU A 172 -4.29 -74.27 -48.77
C GLU A 172 -3.34 -75.04 -47.85
N GLU A 173 -2.52 -74.32 -47.10
CA GLU A 173 -1.73 -74.88 -46.01
C GLU A 173 -2.68 -75.52 -44.99
N ASP A 174 -2.88 -76.84 -45.11
CA ASP A 174 -3.43 -77.68 -44.05
C ASP A 174 -2.45 -77.66 -42.87
N LYS A 175 -2.53 -76.60 -42.04
CA LYS A 175 -1.88 -76.57 -40.74
C LYS A 175 -2.46 -77.69 -39.90
N ASP A 176 -1.58 -78.49 -39.29
CA ASP A 176 -1.97 -79.64 -38.47
C ASP A 176 -3.08 -79.21 -37.48
N PRO A 177 -4.27 -79.86 -37.52
CA PRO A 177 -5.38 -79.51 -36.64
C PRO A 177 -5.00 -79.56 -35.16
N VAL A 178 -3.95 -80.30 -34.78
CA VAL A 178 -3.42 -80.34 -33.41
C VAL A 178 -2.71 -79.05 -33.03
N GLU A 179 -1.91 -78.46 -33.92
CA GLU A 179 -1.22 -77.18 -33.68
C GLU A 179 -2.21 -76.03 -33.55
N LEU A 180 -3.24 -76.00 -34.40
CA LEU A 180 -4.32 -75.01 -34.31
C LEU A 180 -5.10 -75.14 -32.99
N GLN A 181 -5.39 -76.37 -32.53
CA GLN A 181 -6.02 -76.58 -31.24
C GLN A 181 -5.14 -76.13 -30.07
N LEU A 182 -3.83 -76.34 -30.14
CA LEU A 182 -2.89 -75.92 -29.10
C LEU A 182 -2.79 -74.39 -29.04
N ALA A 183 -2.63 -73.73 -30.19
CA ALA A 183 -2.60 -72.27 -30.28
C ALA A 183 -3.91 -71.65 -29.77
N LEU A 184 -5.06 -72.24 -30.11
CA LEU A 184 -6.36 -71.78 -29.63
C LEU A 184 -6.49 -71.91 -28.11
N LYS A 185 -6.00 -73.01 -27.51
CA LYS A 185 -5.96 -73.17 -26.04
C LYS A 185 -5.08 -72.10 -25.39
N VAL A 186 -3.90 -71.83 -25.94
CA VAL A 186 -2.99 -70.78 -25.43
C VAL A 186 -3.65 -69.41 -25.51
N CYS A 187 -4.24 -69.05 -26.65
CA CYS A 187 -4.95 -67.78 -26.81
C CYS A 187 -6.13 -67.62 -25.84
N ARG A 188 -6.85 -68.70 -25.52
CA ARG A 188 -7.93 -68.66 -24.51
C ARG A 188 -7.39 -68.42 -23.10
N VAL A 189 -6.27 -69.06 -22.74
CA VAL A 189 -5.62 -68.85 -21.44
C VAL A 189 -5.08 -67.44 -21.32
N ASP A 190 -4.43 -66.92 -22.35
CA ASP A 190 -3.90 -65.55 -22.32
C ASP A 190 -5.01 -64.50 -22.31
N LEU A 191 -6.12 -64.75 -23.02
CA LEU A 191 -7.30 -63.88 -22.98
C LEU A 191 -7.94 -63.85 -21.59
N THR A 192 -8.06 -65.01 -20.93
CA THR A 192 -8.58 -65.05 -19.55
C THR A 192 -7.63 -64.34 -18.58
N ARG A 193 -6.32 -64.54 -18.69
CA ARG A 193 -5.31 -63.80 -17.89
C ARG A 193 -5.41 -62.29 -18.09
N ALA A 194 -5.49 -61.81 -19.34
CA ALA A 194 -5.63 -60.39 -19.63
C ALA A 194 -6.95 -59.81 -19.10
N GLN A 195 -8.04 -60.58 -19.15
CA GLN A 195 -9.33 -60.19 -18.58
C GLN A 195 -9.29 -60.08 -17.05
N GLU A 196 -8.58 -60.99 -16.37
CA GLU A 196 -8.37 -60.94 -14.92
C GLU A 196 -7.53 -59.73 -14.52
N GLU A 197 -6.42 -59.46 -15.21
CA GLU A 197 -5.57 -58.28 -14.97
C GLU A 197 -6.33 -56.98 -15.18
N LEU A 198 -7.13 -56.89 -16.25
CA LEU A 198 -7.97 -55.71 -16.53
C LEU A 198 -9.08 -55.54 -15.49
N SER A 199 -9.65 -56.63 -15.00
CA SER A 199 -10.66 -56.60 -13.93
C SER A 199 -10.05 -56.13 -12.61
N LYS A 200 -8.83 -56.58 -12.30
CA LYS A 200 -8.06 -56.14 -11.13
C LYS A 200 -7.70 -54.65 -11.22
N MET A 201 -7.19 -54.20 -12.37
CA MET A 201 -6.90 -52.78 -12.59
C MET A 201 -8.16 -51.93 -12.50
N LYS A 202 -9.29 -52.37 -13.08
CA LYS A 202 -10.57 -51.67 -12.91
C LYS A 202 -10.98 -51.60 -11.45
N ALA A 203 -10.91 -52.68 -10.69
CA ALA A 203 -11.26 -52.67 -9.26
C ALA A 203 -10.36 -51.73 -8.44
N GLU A 204 -9.06 -51.68 -8.73
CA GLU A 204 -8.08 -50.86 -7.99
C GLU A 204 -8.16 -49.36 -8.35
N TYR A 205 -8.45 -49.02 -9.61
CA TYR A 205 -8.34 -47.64 -10.12
C TYR A 205 -9.68 -46.95 -10.42
N TRP A 206 -10.75 -47.71 -10.66
CA TRP A 206 -12.03 -47.13 -11.10
C TRP A 206 -12.71 -46.28 -10.02
N ASP A 207 -12.65 -46.68 -8.75
CA ASP A 207 -13.41 -46.03 -7.67
C ASP A 207 -12.54 -45.26 -6.67
N VAL A 208 -11.22 -45.51 -6.62
CA VAL A 208 -10.36 -45.03 -5.52
C VAL A 208 -9.57 -43.77 -5.86
N VAL A 209 -9.11 -43.64 -7.11
CA VAL A 209 -8.17 -42.55 -7.48
C VAL A 209 -8.89 -41.28 -7.94
N PRO A 210 -10.00 -41.34 -8.71
CA PRO A 210 -10.77 -40.15 -9.03
C PRO A 210 -11.60 -39.63 -7.85
N ARG A 211 -12.46 -40.46 -7.23
CA ARG A 211 -13.39 -39.99 -6.18
C ARG A 211 -12.69 -39.40 -4.97
N ARG A 212 -11.66 -40.06 -4.44
CA ARG A 212 -10.94 -39.56 -3.26
C ARG A 212 -10.34 -38.18 -3.51
N ASN A 213 -9.76 -37.97 -4.70
CA ASN A 213 -9.21 -36.67 -5.06
C ASN A 213 -10.32 -35.63 -5.25
N TRP A 214 -11.46 -36.02 -5.84
CA TRP A 214 -12.65 -35.15 -5.94
C TRP A 214 -13.22 -34.77 -4.58
N ASP A 215 -13.37 -35.72 -3.65
CA ASP A 215 -13.91 -35.48 -2.32
C ASP A 215 -13.02 -34.52 -1.53
N THR A 216 -11.69 -34.74 -1.54
CA THR A 216 -10.73 -33.82 -0.90
C THR A 216 -10.73 -32.44 -1.54
N LEU A 217 -10.87 -32.35 -2.86
CA LEU A 217 -10.97 -31.08 -3.58
C LEU A 217 -12.28 -30.36 -3.28
N GLU A 218 -13.39 -31.09 -3.13
CA GLU A 218 -14.69 -30.55 -2.80
C GLU A 218 -14.74 -30.02 -1.35
N GLU A 219 -14.16 -30.76 -0.41
CA GLU A 219 -14.01 -30.31 0.99
C GLU A 219 -13.18 -29.04 1.11
N THR A 220 -12.01 -29.00 0.45
CA THR A 220 -11.15 -27.80 0.44
C THR A 220 -11.83 -26.62 -0.24
N HIS A 221 -12.60 -26.85 -1.32
CA HIS A 221 -13.40 -25.80 -1.95
C HIS A 221 -14.48 -25.24 -1.03
N LYS A 222 -15.24 -26.12 -0.36
CA LYS A 222 -16.26 -25.71 0.63
C LYS A 222 -15.66 -24.91 1.78
N GLN A 223 -14.51 -25.34 2.29
CA GLN A 223 -13.79 -24.63 3.36
C GLN A 223 -13.31 -23.24 2.91
N THR A 224 -12.77 -23.14 1.70
CA THR A 224 -12.32 -21.87 1.12
C THR A 224 -13.48 -20.90 0.92
N LEU A 225 -14.63 -21.38 0.46
CA LEU A 225 -15.85 -20.57 0.32
C LEU A 225 -16.33 -20.01 1.66
N LEU A 226 -16.30 -20.82 2.73
CA LEU A 226 -16.66 -20.35 4.07
C LEU A 226 -15.71 -19.25 4.55
N GLN A 227 -14.39 -19.42 4.35
CA GLN A 227 -13.40 -18.40 4.70
C GLN A 227 -13.58 -17.09 3.92
N LEU A 228 -13.94 -17.18 2.64
CA LEU A 228 -14.23 -16.02 1.81
C LEU A 228 -15.46 -15.27 2.33
N HIS A 229 -16.53 -16.01 2.67
CA HIS A 229 -17.74 -15.40 3.23
C HIS A 229 -17.48 -14.73 4.59
N THR A 230 -16.68 -15.34 5.48
CA THR A 230 -16.30 -14.71 6.75
C THR A 230 -15.47 -13.45 6.51
N LEU A 231 -14.46 -13.51 5.63
CA LEU A 231 -13.63 -12.35 5.33
C LEU A 231 -14.44 -11.21 4.69
N GLN A 232 -15.42 -11.55 3.85
CA GLN A 232 -16.34 -10.57 3.26
C GLN A 232 -17.25 -9.93 4.32
N ALA A 233 -17.73 -10.70 5.30
CA ALA A 233 -18.49 -10.17 6.43
C ALA A 233 -17.63 -9.22 7.28
N ASP A 234 -16.41 -9.61 7.62
CA ASP A 234 -15.46 -8.79 8.38
C ASP A 234 -15.11 -7.50 7.62
N PHE A 235 -14.88 -7.59 6.30
CA PHE A 235 -14.63 -6.42 5.45
C PHE A 235 -15.82 -5.45 5.46
N ASN A 236 -17.04 -5.98 5.33
CA ASN A 236 -18.25 -5.15 5.37
C ASN A 236 -18.42 -4.50 6.75
N GLN A 237 -18.08 -5.20 7.84
CA GLN A 237 -18.10 -4.64 9.18
C GLN A 237 -17.11 -3.48 9.30
N VAL A 238 -15.83 -3.68 8.94
CA VAL A 238 -14.82 -2.62 9.00
C VAL A 238 -15.21 -1.43 8.12
N LYS A 239 -15.78 -1.69 6.95
CA LYS A 239 -16.30 -0.63 6.07
C LYS A 239 -17.40 0.17 6.76
N SER A 240 -18.37 -0.50 7.40
CA SER A 240 -19.41 0.19 8.14
C SER A 240 -18.88 0.99 9.33
N GLU A 241 -17.90 0.45 10.07
CA GLU A 241 -17.23 1.16 11.17
C GLU A 241 -16.49 2.40 10.66
N TYR A 242 -15.78 2.28 9.53
CA TYR A 242 -15.13 3.40 8.86
C TYR A 242 -16.13 4.46 8.40
N ASP A 243 -17.22 4.05 7.75
CA ASP A 243 -18.27 4.96 7.28
C ASP A 243 -18.90 5.72 8.46
N THR A 244 -19.18 5.03 9.58
CA THR A 244 -19.69 5.70 10.80
C THR A 244 -18.68 6.67 11.41
N LEU A 245 -17.38 6.35 11.40
CA LEU A 245 -16.35 7.26 11.89
C LEU A 245 -16.20 8.49 10.99
N LEU A 246 -16.33 8.30 9.67
CA LEU A 246 -16.33 9.36 8.68
C LEU A 246 -17.53 10.29 8.87
N GLU A 247 -18.73 9.73 9.08
CA GLU A 247 -19.93 10.49 9.41
C GLU A 247 -19.75 11.29 10.71
N LEU A 248 -19.21 10.70 11.78
CA LEU A 248 -18.92 11.41 13.02
C LEU A 248 -17.92 12.55 12.83
N HIS A 249 -16.88 12.35 12.01
CA HIS A 249 -15.91 13.39 11.68
C HIS A 249 -16.57 14.55 10.92
N ASN A 250 -17.40 14.25 9.92
CA ASN A 250 -18.10 15.24 9.13
C ASN A 250 -19.14 16.01 9.96
N ASN A 251 -19.92 15.31 10.78
CA ASN A 251 -20.88 15.92 11.71
C ASN A 251 -20.19 16.79 12.77
N ARG A 252 -18.98 16.44 13.20
CA ARG A 252 -18.16 17.28 14.10
C ARG A 252 -17.61 18.52 13.40
N GLY A 253 -17.41 18.45 12.08
CA GLY A 253 -17.13 19.60 11.23
C GLY A 253 -18.31 20.57 11.17
N ASP A 254 -19.53 20.04 10.96
CA ASP A 254 -20.77 20.84 10.89
C ASP A 254 -21.17 21.46 12.23
N VAL A 255 -21.02 20.76 13.35
CA VAL A 255 -21.27 21.33 14.70
C VAL A 255 -20.32 22.51 14.99
N LYS A 256 -19.12 22.54 14.37
CA LYS A 256 -18.21 23.69 14.45
C LYS A 256 -18.65 24.87 13.56
N VAL A 257 -19.40 24.63 12.49
CA VAL A 257 -19.96 25.68 11.63
C VAL A 257 -21.23 26.27 12.29
N GLU A 258 -22.11 25.46 12.86
CA GLU A 258 -23.32 25.94 13.56
C GLU A 258 -23.01 26.65 14.90
N THR A 259 -21.92 26.28 15.59
CA THR A 259 -21.48 27.01 16.81
C THR A 259 -20.77 28.33 16.51
N LEU A 260 -20.24 28.51 15.29
CA LEU A 260 -19.75 29.81 14.81
C LEU A 260 -20.88 30.74 14.34
N ASP A 261 -21.96 30.18 13.79
CA ASP A 261 -23.16 30.95 13.41
C ASP A 261 -23.99 31.42 14.62
N SER A 262 -24.02 30.65 15.71
CA SER A 262 -24.77 31.04 16.93
C SER A 262 -24.02 32.02 17.85
N THR A 263 -22.72 32.26 17.64
CA THR A 263 -21.90 33.14 18.50
C THR A 263 -21.60 34.50 17.83
N SER A 264 -22.14 34.77 16.64
CA SER A 264 -21.90 36.02 15.89
C SER A 264 -23.14 36.90 15.77
N VAL A 265 -23.84 37.17 16.88
CA VAL A 265 -24.85 38.24 16.95
C VAL A 265 -24.69 39.02 18.25
N GLN A 266 -23.66 39.87 18.32
CA GLN A 266 -23.71 41.14 19.07
C GLN A 266 -22.56 42.06 18.65
N GLN A 267 -22.96 43.28 18.26
CA GLN A 267 -22.19 44.50 17.96
C GLN A 267 -21.68 44.66 16.50
N LEU A 268 -22.48 45.27 15.62
CA LEU A 268 -22.71 46.71 15.35
C LEU A 268 -21.59 47.34 14.47
N GLU A 269 -21.99 47.66 13.23
CA GLU A 269 -21.61 48.80 12.35
C GLU A 269 -20.10 49.13 12.21
N THR A 270 -19.51 49.21 11.01
CA THR A 270 -19.81 50.22 9.98
C THR A 270 -19.27 49.84 8.58
N SER A 271 -20.11 50.09 7.57
CA SER A 271 -19.86 50.65 6.21
C SER A 271 -18.51 50.43 5.50
N ASP A 272 -18.52 49.80 4.31
CA ASP A 272 -18.61 50.52 3.02
C ASP A 272 -18.63 49.57 1.79
N GLU A 273 -19.22 50.09 0.72
CA GLU A 273 -19.69 49.48 -0.53
C GLU A 273 -18.56 49.27 -1.60
N PRO A 274 -18.83 48.91 -2.88
CA PRO A 274 -18.39 47.66 -3.50
C PRO A 274 -17.34 47.84 -4.62
N ALA A 275 -16.65 46.77 -5.02
CA ALA A 275 -16.11 46.65 -6.38
C ALA A 275 -15.84 45.19 -6.77
N LEU A 276 -16.46 44.78 -7.88
CA LEU A 276 -16.20 43.56 -8.64
C LEU A 276 -15.56 44.00 -9.99
N PRO A 277 -14.98 43.06 -10.76
CA PRO A 277 -13.56 42.72 -10.88
C PRO A 277 -12.90 43.39 -12.12
N PRO A 278 -11.65 43.01 -12.45
CA PRO A 278 -11.42 42.67 -13.85
C PRO A 278 -10.70 41.33 -14.06
N ALA A 279 -10.97 40.82 -15.24
CA ALA A 279 -10.50 39.57 -15.80
C ALA A 279 -9.06 39.66 -16.34
N LEU A 280 -8.48 38.47 -16.56
CA LEU A 280 -7.50 38.09 -17.57
C LEU A 280 -6.19 38.90 -17.66
N ASP A 281 -5.07 38.22 -17.40
CA ASP A 281 -4.04 38.18 -18.44
C ASP A 281 -3.27 36.84 -18.44
N GLN A 282 -3.14 36.28 -19.64
CA GLN A 282 -2.28 35.18 -20.01
C GLN A 282 -1.14 35.79 -20.83
N SER A 283 0.11 35.61 -20.40
CA SER A 283 1.31 35.62 -21.27
C SER A 283 2.45 35.03 -20.44
N GLU A 284 2.91 33.82 -20.75
CA GLU A 284 4.01 33.57 -21.70
C GLU A 284 5.26 34.39 -21.39
N GLU A 285 6.28 33.74 -20.81
CA GLU A 285 7.63 33.88 -21.38
C GLU A 285 8.48 32.64 -21.11
N ASN A 286 9.09 32.19 -22.20
CA ASN A 286 9.98 31.05 -22.33
C ASN A 286 11.31 31.28 -21.60
N ALA A 287 11.89 30.21 -21.05
CA ALA A 287 13.33 30.10 -20.89
C ALA A 287 13.78 28.68 -21.24
N GLU A 288 14.21 28.55 -22.50
CA GLU A 288 15.08 27.48 -22.97
C GLU A 288 16.37 27.44 -22.12
N SER A 289 16.83 26.24 -21.78
CA SER A 289 18.22 25.99 -21.42
C SER A 289 18.51 24.52 -21.75
N ASN A 290 18.70 24.26 -23.04
CA ASN A 290 19.52 23.15 -23.51
C ASN A 290 20.95 23.35 -22.99
N ASP A 291 21.51 22.33 -22.35
CA ASP A 291 22.96 22.13 -22.37
C ASP A 291 23.30 20.64 -22.23
N PHE A 292 23.60 20.05 -23.39
CA PHE A 292 24.48 18.91 -23.55
C PHE A 292 25.59 19.36 -24.51
N PRO A 293 26.84 18.99 -24.25
CA PRO A 293 27.63 18.46 -25.36
C PRO A 293 28.43 17.19 -25.02
N ALA A 294 28.28 16.25 -25.95
CA ALA A 294 29.28 15.45 -26.66
C ALA A 294 30.61 15.01 -25.99
N SER A 295 30.80 13.70 -26.05
CA SER A 295 31.96 12.96 -26.57
C SER A 295 33.39 13.35 -26.16
N ASN A 296 34.04 12.39 -25.50
CA ASN A 296 35.29 11.77 -25.95
C ASN A 296 35.29 10.28 -25.57
#